data_AF-A0A662GLE5-F1
#
_entry.id   AF-A0A662GLE5-F1
#
_cell.length_a   1.000
_cell.length_b   1.000
_cell.length_c   1.000
_cell.angle_alpha   90.00
_cell.angle_beta   90.00
_cell.angle_gamma   90.00
#
_symmetry.space_group_name_H-M   'P 1'
#
loop_
_entity.id
_entity.type
_entity.pdbx_description
1 polymer ?
#
loop_
_entity_poly.entity_id
_entity_poly.type
_entity_poly.pdbx_seq_one_letter_code
_entity_poly.pdbx_strand_id
1 'polypeptide(L)'
;PPSGQYLPTGAFIIKKKNYLKNTPLRLAIGLIINKLNHEAIVQLMSAPPQVMKSLTPYYAVIAPGTIKKSDVAKMLIKKLKEKGKNDPYLLKALHTIKIEKIIELIPGPSRFLEEDNNGD
;
A
#
# COMPACT_ATOMS: atom_id res chain seq x y z
N PRO A 1 30.84 -16.75 -14.78
CA PRO A 1 30.53 -18.08 -15.37
C PRO A 1 31.24 -19.16 -14.53
N PRO A 2 30.79 -20.42 -14.53
CA PRO A 2 31.65 -21.54 -14.16
C PRO A 2 32.98 -21.45 -14.92
N SER A 3 34.08 -21.91 -14.33
CA SER A 3 35.41 -21.86 -14.96
C SER A 3 35.35 -22.49 -16.36
N GLY A 4 35.82 -21.77 -17.38
CA GLY A 4 35.83 -22.22 -18.79
C GLY A 4 34.64 -21.81 -19.68
N GLN A 5 33.63 -21.09 -19.18
CA GLN A 5 32.54 -20.57 -20.03
C GLN A 5 32.75 -19.11 -20.44
N TYR A 6 32.88 -18.86 -21.75
CA TYR A 6 32.89 -17.52 -22.34
C TYR A 6 31.47 -16.91 -22.30
N LEU A 7 31.35 -15.69 -21.78
CA LEU A 7 30.09 -14.95 -21.72
C LEU A 7 30.25 -13.71 -22.62
N PRO A 8 29.52 -13.59 -23.74
CA PRO A 8 29.67 -12.46 -24.64
C PRO A 8 29.30 -11.15 -23.95
N THR A 9 29.82 -10.03 -24.45
CA THR A 9 29.54 -8.70 -23.90
C THR A 9 28.03 -8.44 -23.88
N GLY A 10 27.47 -8.20 -22.69
CA GLY A 10 26.03 -8.01 -22.47
C GLY A 10 25.26 -9.27 -22.03
N ALA A 11 25.88 -10.44 -21.99
CA ALA A 11 25.24 -11.65 -21.46
C ALA A 11 25.40 -11.77 -19.93
N PHE A 12 24.41 -12.36 -19.28
CA PHE A 12 24.40 -12.66 -17.84
C PHE A 12 23.85 -14.08 -17.60
N ILE A 13 24.31 -14.73 -16.54
CA ILE A 13 23.86 -16.07 -16.14
C ILE A 13 22.95 -15.94 -14.93
N ILE A 14 21.69 -16.33 -15.06
CA ILE A 14 20.79 -16.51 -13.92
C ILE A 14 21.09 -17.89 -13.31
N LYS A 15 21.70 -17.92 -12.11
CA LYS A 15 21.87 -19.15 -11.32
C LYS A 15 20.52 -19.60 -10.72
N LYS A 16 20.52 -20.63 -9.86
CA LYS A 16 19.30 -21.17 -9.21
C LYS A 16 18.36 -20.04 -8.77
N LYS A 17 17.20 -19.92 -9.41
CA LYS A 17 16.18 -18.92 -9.09
C LYS A 17 15.67 -19.20 -7.68
N ASN A 18 15.89 -18.26 -6.76
CA ASN A 18 15.38 -18.37 -5.40
C ASN A 18 13.93 -17.87 -5.38
N TYR A 19 12.99 -18.75 -5.70
CA TYR A 19 11.57 -18.44 -5.65
C TYR A 19 11.12 -18.40 -4.19
N LEU A 20 10.93 -17.19 -3.66
CA LEU A 20 10.31 -17.00 -2.36
C LEU A 20 8.82 -17.35 -2.47
N LYS A 21 8.48 -18.61 -2.15
CA LYS A 21 7.08 -19.06 -2.06
C LYS A 21 6.49 -18.60 -0.72
N ASN A 22 5.21 -18.25 -0.73
CA ASN A 22 4.43 -17.88 0.47
C ASN A 22 4.93 -16.62 1.22
N THR A 23 5.67 -15.72 0.58
CA THR A 23 5.92 -14.40 1.20
C THR A 23 4.62 -13.60 1.20
N PRO A 24 4.10 -13.19 2.38
CA PRO A 24 2.85 -12.43 2.43
C PRO A 24 3.09 -11.04 1.83
N LEU A 25 2.69 -10.85 0.58
CA LEU A 25 2.74 -9.54 -0.04
C LEU A 25 1.62 -8.68 0.56
N ARG A 26 2.01 -7.76 1.45
CA ARG A 26 1.10 -6.82 2.13
C ARG A 26 1.54 -5.40 1.83
N LEU A 27 0.61 -4.58 1.37
CA LEU A 27 0.82 -3.15 1.12
C LEU A 27 -0.22 -2.37 1.91
N ALA A 28 0.22 -1.43 2.75
CA ALA A 28 -0.69 -0.51 3.41
C ALA A 28 -0.84 0.76 2.59
N ILE A 29 -2.07 1.24 2.44
CA ILE A 29 -2.39 2.52 1.79
C ILE A 29 -3.16 3.36 2.80
N GLY A 30 -2.73 4.59 3.02
CA GLY A 30 -3.31 5.45 4.05
C GLY A 30 -3.06 6.93 3.82
N LEU A 31 -3.64 7.74 4.72
CA LEU A 31 -3.48 9.19 4.74
C LEU A 31 -2.73 9.62 5.99
N ILE A 32 -1.61 10.30 5.79
CA ILE A 32 -0.82 10.91 6.85
C ILE A 32 -1.28 12.36 6.97
N ILE A 33 -1.66 12.79 8.17
CA ILE A 33 -2.16 14.13 8.45
C ILE A 33 -1.22 14.78 9.45
N ASN A 34 -0.42 15.73 8.97
CA ASN A 34 0.49 16.51 9.80
C ASN A 34 -0.12 17.89 10.04
N LYS A 35 -0.32 18.27 11.31
CA LYS A 35 -0.87 19.57 11.69
C LYS A 35 0.26 20.47 12.16
N LEU A 36 0.47 21.60 11.48
CA LEU A 36 1.47 22.60 11.86
C LEU A 36 0.84 23.99 11.78
N ASN A 37 0.91 24.77 12.87
CA ASN A 37 0.57 26.20 12.89
C ASN A 37 -0.77 26.58 12.21
N HIS A 38 -1.84 25.81 12.47
CA HIS A 38 -3.20 25.94 11.89
C HIS A 38 -3.38 25.41 10.46
N GLU A 39 -2.34 24.88 9.84
CA GLU A 39 -2.42 24.19 8.55
C GLU A 39 -2.34 22.67 8.74
N ALA A 40 -3.03 21.93 7.89
CA ALA A 40 -2.97 20.47 7.86
C ALA A 40 -2.44 20.04 6.50
N ILE A 41 -1.27 19.40 6.50
CA ILE A 41 -0.68 18.79 5.33
C ILE A 41 -1.15 17.34 5.29
N VAL A 42 -1.79 16.97 4.18
CA VAL A 42 -2.32 15.62 3.98
C VAL A 42 -1.56 14.92 2.86
N GLN A 43 -1.05 13.74 3.14
CA GLN A 43 -0.27 12.93 2.20
C GLN A 43 -0.92 11.55 2.03
N LEU A 44 -1.30 11.23 0.79
CA LEU A 44 -1.69 9.88 0.40
C LEU A 44 -0.42 9.07 0.15
N MET A 45 -0.23 7.97 0.89
CA MET A 45 0.99 7.17 0.83
C MET A 45 0.69 5.68 0.80
N SER A 46 1.56 4.91 0.14
CA SER A 46 1.65 3.46 0.29
C SER A 46 2.98 3.07 0.92
N ALA A 47 2.96 2.11 1.84
CA ALA A 47 4.15 1.65 2.56
C ALA A 47 3.95 0.21 3.06
N PRO A 48 5.02 -0.47 3.52
CA PRO A 48 4.88 -1.71 4.29
C PRO A 48 3.95 -1.49 5.50
N PRO A 49 3.09 -2.46 5.88
CA PRO A 49 2.11 -2.27 6.96
C PRO A 49 2.72 -1.85 8.30
N GLN A 50 3.90 -2.37 8.63
CA GLN A 50 4.61 -2.03 9.86
C GLN A 50 4.99 -0.54 9.91
N VAL A 51 5.39 0.04 8.78
CA VAL A 51 5.74 1.46 8.66
C VAL A 51 4.47 2.31 8.68
N MET A 52 3.43 1.91 7.95
CA MET A 52 2.19 2.71 7.91
C MET A 52 1.54 2.82 9.29
N LYS A 53 1.57 1.74 10.09
CA LYS A 53 1.03 1.72 11.45
C LYS A 53 1.66 2.76 12.38
N SER A 54 2.95 3.08 12.21
CA SER A 54 3.61 4.12 13.00
C SER A 54 3.36 5.54 12.48
N LEU A 55 2.98 5.69 11.21
CA LEU A 55 2.76 6.98 10.57
C LEU A 55 1.33 7.50 10.73
N THR A 56 0.33 6.63 10.70
CA THR A 56 -1.07 7.04 10.75
C THR A 56 -1.99 5.89 11.19
N PRO A 57 -3.09 6.17 11.92
CA PRO A 57 -4.16 5.20 12.13
C PRO A 57 -5.09 5.06 10.91
N TYR A 58 -5.03 6.01 9.96
CA TYR A 58 -5.92 6.07 8.80
C TYR A 58 -5.32 5.34 7.60
N TYR A 59 -5.23 4.02 7.72
CA TYR A 59 -4.80 3.15 6.63
C TYR A 59 -5.63 1.87 6.55
N ALA A 60 -5.49 1.17 5.43
CA ALA A 60 -5.91 -0.21 5.28
C ALA A 60 -4.81 -1.00 4.57
N VAL A 61 -4.78 -2.32 4.82
CA VAL A 61 -3.80 -3.22 4.22
C VAL A 61 -4.46 -4.02 3.11
N ILE A 62 -3.79 -4.09 1.97
CA ILE A 62 -4.17 -4.91 0.83
C ILE A 62 -3.13 -5.99 0.53
N ALA A 63 -3.58 -7.06 -0.10
CA ALA A 63 -2.75 -8.11 -0.68
C ALA A 63 -3.25 -8.43 -2.10
N PRO A 64 -2.46 -9.13 -2.93
CA PRO A 64 -2.96 -9.63 -4.21
C PRO A 64 -4.25 -10.44 -4.04
N GLY A 65 -5.20 -10.23 -4.96
CA GLY A 65 -6.55 -10.80 -4.88
C GLY A 65 -7.28 -10.67 -6.21
N THR A 66 -8.61 -10.65 -6.15
CA THR A 66 -9.48 -10.67 -7.35
C THR A 66 -10.24 -9.37 -7.60
N ILE A 67 -10.28 -8.46 -6.62
CA ILE A 67 -11.06 -7.22 -6.72
C ILE A 67 -10.30 -6.22 -7.60
N LYS A 68 -10.98 -5.64 -8.59
CA LYS A 68 -10.41 -4.66 -9.52
C LYS A 68 -9.93 -3.41 -8.76
N LYS A 69 -8.87 -2.78 -9.26
CA LYS A 69 -8.25 -1.59 -8.63
C LYS A 69 -9.24 -0.47 -8.33
N SER A 70 -10.16 -0.20 -9.26
CA SER A 70 -11.21 0.82 -9.12
C SER A 70 -12.11 0.55 -7.92
N ASP A 71 -12.47 -0.71 -7.71
CA ASP A 71 -13.38 -1.10 -6.63
C ASP A 71 -12.64 -1.13 -5.29
N VAL A 72 -11.38 -1.59 -5.28
CA VAL A 72 -10.49 -1.48 -4.13
C VAL A 72 -10.33 -0.02 -3.69
N ALA A 73 -10.15 0.92 -4.62
CA ALA A 73 -10.04 2.35 -4.31
C ALA A 73 -11.32 2.89 -3.65
N LYS A 74 -12.50 2.55 -4.18
CA LYS A 74 -13.79 2.95 -3.59
C LYS A 74 -13.97 2.38 -2.18
N MET A 75 -13.64 1.09 -2.02
CA MET A 75 -13.70 0.42 -0.73
C MET A 75 -12.71 1.01 0.29
N LEU A 76 -11.51 1.40 -0.16
CA LEU A 76 -10.52 2.07 0.69
C LEU A 76 -11.07 3.39 1.21
N ILE A 77 -11.60 4.24 0.34
CA ILE A 77 -12.21 5.52 0.73
C ILE A 77 -13.32 5.27 1.77
N LYS A 78 -14.19 4.28 1.54
CA LYS A 78 -15.25 3.94 2.49
C LYS A 78 -14.69 3.52 3.85
N LYS A 79 -13.72 2.60 3.88
CA LYS A 79 -13.05 2.15 5.11
C LYS A 79 -12.38 3.30 5.86
N LEU A 80 -11.69 4.20 5.15
CA LEU A 80 -11.03 5.36 5.76
C LEU A 80 -12.04 6.37 6.32
N LYS A 81 -13.14 6.63 5.59
CA LYS A 81 -14.25 7.45 6.09
C LYS A 81 -14.85 6.84 7.35
N GLU A 82 -15.01 5.52 7.40
CA GLU A 82 -15.52 4.81 8.57
C GLU A 82 -14.55 4.85 9.76
N LYS A 83 -13.24 4.71 9.53
CA LYS A 83 -12.21 4.79 10.58
C LYS A 83 -12.09 6.18 11.20
N GLY A 84 -12.25 7.25 10.42
CA GLY A 84 -12.09 8.62 10.89
C GLY A 84 -13.33 9.49 10.74
N LYS A 85 -14.51 8.95 11.05
CA LYS A 85 -15.80 9.69 10.98
C LYS A 85 -15.79 11.01 11.76
N ASN A 86 -14.97 11.10 12.80
CA ASN A 86 -14.87 12.27 13.68
C ASN A 86 -13.68 13.19 13.32
N ASP A 87 -12.87 12.86 12.32
CA ASP A 87 -11.74 13.68 11.90
C ASP A 87 -12.09 14.53 10.65
N PRO A 88 -12.38 15.83 10.82
CA PRO A 88 -12.80 16.68 9.72
C PRO A 88 -11.69 16.87 8.67
N TYR A 89 -10.41 16.79 9.06
CA TYR A 89 -9.29 16.91 8.13
C TYR A 89 -9.21 15.69 7.22
N LEU A 90 -9.41 14.50 7.77
CA LEU A 90 -9.46 13.26 6.99
C LEU A 90 -10.62 13.29 5.99
N LEU A 91 -11.81 13.66 6.45
CA LEU A 91 -13.01 13.69 5.59
C LEU A 91 -12.86 14.69 4.45
N LYS A 92 -12.32 15.89 4.74
CA LYS A 92 -12.01 16.89 3.71
C LYS A 92 -10.98 16.36 2.71
N ALA A 93 -9.91 15.74 3.19
CA ALA A 93 -8.88 15.16 2.31
C ALA A 93 -9.44 14.06 1.39
N LEU A 94 -10.25 13.14 1.94
CA LEU A 94 -10.88 12.07 1.18
C LEU A 94 -11.87 12.59 0.12
N HIS A 95 -12.43 13.79 0.31
CA HIS A 95 -13.29 14.44 -0.69
C HIS A 95 -12.47 15.15 -1.77
N THR A 96 -11.30 15.72 -1.43
CA THR A 96 -10.47 16.47 -2.38
C THR A 96 -9.57 15.58 -3.23
N ILE A 97 -9.14 14.42 -2.71
CA ILE A 97 -8.25 13.50 -3.43
C ILE A 97 -8.98 12.86 -4.61
N LYS A 98 -8.40 12.99 -5.80
CA LYS A 98 -8.83 12.29 -7.01
C LYS A 98 -8.68 10.77 -6.84
N ILE A 99 -9.71 10.01 -7.21
CA ILE A 99 -9.71 8.56 -7.05
C ILE A 99 -8.61 7.88 -7.88
N GLU A 100 -8.21 8.48 -9.00
CA GLU A 100 -7.13 8.01 -9.87
C GLU A 100 -5.80 7.91 -9.12
N LYS A 101 -5.52 8.87 -8.21
CA LYS A 101 -4.31 8.85 -7.39
C LYS A 101 -4.27 7.66 -6.43
N ILE A 102 -5.44 7.22 -5.95
CA ILE A 102 -5.55 6.03 -5.12
C ILE A 102 -5.35 4.77 -5.98
N ILE A 103 -5.92 4.75 -7.18
CA ILE A 103 -5.78 3.63 -8.13
C ILE A 103 -4.32 3.44 -8.57
N GLU A 104 -3.57 4.53 -8.76
CA GLU A 104 -2.13 4.52 -9.09
C GLU A 104 -1.29 3.79 -8.02
N LEU A 105 -1.71 3.83 -6.75
CA LEU A 105 -1.00 3.15 -5.64
C LEU A 105 -1.34 1.66 -5.52
N ILE A 106 -2.34 1.18 -6.26
CA ILE A 106 -2.79 -0.22 -6.21
C ILE A 106 -2.10 -1.00 -7.35
N PRO A 107 -1.20 -1.96 -7.04
CA PRO A 107 -0.37 -2.61 -8.05
C PRO A 107 -1.18 -3.51 -9.02
N GLY A 108 -2.32 -4.04 -8.60
CA GLY A 108 -3.15 -4.92 -9.40
C GLY A 108 -4.43 -5.34 -8.68
N PRO A 109 -5.15 -6.35 -9.20
CA PRO A 109 -6.27 -6.94 -8.50
C PRO A 109 -5.88 -7.34 -7.08
N SER A 110 -6.64 -6.86 -6.09
CA SER A 110 -6.26 -6.92 -4.68
C SER A 110 -7.43 -7.33 -3.81
N ARG A 111 -7.16 -7.63 -2.55
CA ARG A 111 -8.15 -7.85 -1.49
C ARG A 111 -7.70 -7.13 -0.23
N PHE A 112 -8.63 -6.72 0.62
CA PHE A 112 -8.29 -6.21 1.94
C PHE A 112 -7.90 -7.35 2.86
N LEU A 113 -6.93 -7.09 3.73
CA LEU A 113 -6.66 -7.90 4.90
C LEU A 113 -7.42 -7.30 6.08
N GLU A 114 -8.00 -8.16 6.91
CA GLU A 114 -8.48 -7.74 8.21
C GLU A 114 -7.26 -7.49 9.10
N GLU A 115 -7.33 -6.48 9.97
CA GLU A 115 -6.30 -6.30 10.98
C GLU A 115 -6.44 -7.46 11.96
N ASP A 116 -5.50 -8.40 11.93
CA ASP A 116 -5.40 -9.47 12.92
C ASP A 116 -5.25 -8.80 14.30
N ASN A 117 -6.33 -8.75 15.08
CA ASN A 117 -6.32 -8.42 16.50
C ASN A 117 -5.75 -9.60 17.32
N ASN A 118 -4.63 -10.18 16.89
CA ASN A 118 -3.88 -11.12 17.70
C ASN A 118 -2.58 -10.43 18.10
N GLY A 119 -2.57 -9.98 19.35
CA GLY A 119 -1.34 -9.61 20.04
C GLY A 119 -0.45 -10.83 20.23
N ASP A 120 0.85 -10.56 20.19
CA ASP A 120 1.88 -11.15 21.03
C ASP A 120 2.88 -10.02 21.33
#